data_AF-A0A1B7MND3-F1
#
_entry.id   AF-A0A1B7MND3-F1
#
_cell.length_a   1.000
_cell.length_b   1.000
_cell.length_c   1.000
_cell.angle_alpha   90.00
_cell.angle_beta   90.00
_cell.angle_gamma   90.00
#
_symmetry.space_group_name_H-M   'P 1'
#
loop_
_entity.id
_entity.type
_entity.pdbx_description
1 polymer ?
#
loop_
_entity_poly.entity_id
_entity_poly.type
_entity_poly.pdbx_seq_one_letter_code
_entity_poly.pdbx_strand_id
1 'polypeptide(L)'
;MGWFTRSTSEQSPAATRQDRQKCWESRDQYFECLDIAGILTAGEEGTACSKSKSQYEKNCAKSWIDYFNKRRVLAEQQKDMLAQSQVQAQAVKPKAI
;
A
#
# COMPACT_ATOMS: atom_id res chain seq x y z
N MET A 1 -37.92 21.60 11.30
CA MET A 1 -37.85 20.19 11.75
C MET A 1 -37.57 19.34 10.54
N GLY A 2 -36.48 18.57 10.53
CA GLY A 2 -36.07 17.76 9.38
C GLY A 2 -34.55 17.74 9.18
N TRP A 3 -33.80 17.47 10.26
CA TRP A 3 -32.40 17.15 10.14
C TRP A 3 -32.29 15.70 9.74
N PHE A 4 -31.65 15.48 8.58
CA PHE A 4 -31.28 14.20 8.03
C PHE A 4 -30.77 13.27 9.13
N THR A 5 -31.61 12.32 9.54
CA THR A 5 -31.20 11.08 10.19
C THR A 5 -30.39 10.30 9.16
N ARG A 6 -29.11 10.65 9.04
CA ARG A 6 -28.10 9.83 8.37
C ARG A 6 -27.91 8.62 9.28
N SER A 7 -28.70 7.57 9.02
CA SER A 7 -28.54 6.25 9.62
C SER A 7 -27.05 5.92 9.58
N THR A 8 -26.42 5.87 10.76
CA THR A 8 -25.03 5.49 10.90
C THR A 8 -24.94 4.07 10.39
N SER A 9 -24.51 3.96 9.14
CA SER A 9 -24.20 2.73 8.43
C SER A 9 -23.56 1.75 9.42
N GLU A 10 -24.16 0.58 9.55
CA GLU A 10 -23.58 -0.63 10.13
C GLU A 10 -22.07 -0.66 9.88
N GLN A 11 -21.31 -0.16 10.85
CA GLN A 11 -19.87 -0.18 10.80
C GLN A 11 -19.48 -1.62 11.14
N SER A 12 -19.23 -2.41 10.08
CA SER A 12 -18.26 -3.52 10.10
C SER A 12 -17.16 -3.18 11.09
N PRO A 13 -16.80 -4.09 12.03
CA PRO A 13 -16.18 -3.78 13.32
C PRO A 13 -15.14 -2.70 13.12
N ALA A 14 -15.50 -1.47 13.49
CA ALA A 14 -14.66 -0.31 13.27
C ALA A 14 -13.45 -0.52 14.16
N ALA A 15 -12.41 -1.16 13.60
CA ALA A 15 -11.14 -1.43 14.24
C ALA A 15 -10.80 -0.21 15.08
N THR A 16 -10.73 -0.40 16.40
CA THR A 16 -10.53 0.67 17.36
C THR A 16 -9.26 1.42 16.96
N ARG A 17 -9.06 2.69 17.37
CA ARG A 17 -7.81 3.41 17.01
C ARG A 17 -6.55 2.59 17.33
N GLN A 18 -6.59 1.80 18.41
CA GLN A 18 -5.54 0.88 18.80
C GLN A 18 -5.34 -0.30 17.82
N ASP A 19 -6.41 -0.85 17.25
CA ASP A 19 -6.34 -1.93 16.27
C ASP A 19 -5.76 -1.45 14.94
N ARG A 20 -6.06 -0.20 14.56
CA ARG A 20 -5.42 0.46 13.40
C ARG A 20 -3.92 0.63 13.59
N GLN A 21 -3.49 1.03 14.79
CA GLN A 21 -2.07 1.16 15.12
C GLN A 21 -1.35 -0.19 14.96
N LYS A 22 -1.93 -1.27 15.50
CA LYS A 22 -1.40 -2.64 15.34
C LYS A 22 -1.35 -3.07 13.87
N CYS A 23 -2.37 -2.75 13.07
CA CYS A 23 -2.33 -3.00 11.63
C CYS A 23 -1.12 -2.30 11.00
N TRP A 24 -0.90 -1.01 11.27
CA TRP A 24 0.21 -0.26 10.67
C TRP A 24 1.57 -0.83 11.06
N GLU A 25 1.76 -1.21 12.33
CA GLU A 25 2.99 -1.86 12.79
C GLU A 25 3.23 -3.20 12.07
N SER A 26 2.19 -4.04 11.96
CA SER A 26 2.30 -5.32 11.25
C SER A 26 2.51 -5.15 9.73
N ARG A 27 1.95 -4.10 9.13
CA ARG A 27 2.16 -3.73 7.73
C ARG A 27 3.62 -3.38 7.50
N ASP A 28 4.19 -2.54 8.35
CA ASP A 28 5.56 -2.04 8.17
C ASP A 28 6.56 -3.19 8.29
N GLN A 29 6.37 -4.11 9.24
CA GLN A 29 7.19 -5.34 9.35
C GLN A 29 7.08 -6.25 8.11
N TYR A 30 5.87 -6.37 7.55
CA TYR A 30 5.65 -7.16 6.35
C TYR A 30 6.31 -6.51 5.11
N PHE A 31 6.18 -5.20 4.97
CA PHE A 31 6.75 -4.44 3.86
C PHE A 31 8.28 -4.34 3.93
N GLU A 32 8.86 -4.22 5.12
CA GLU A 32 10.30 -4.28 5.31
C GLU A 32 10.87 -5.63 4.87
N CYS A 33 10.19 -6.74 5.19
CA CYS A 33 10.57 -8.07 4.72
C CYS A 33 10.51 -8.18 3.19
N LEU A 34 9.45 -7.65 2.57
CA LEU A 34 9.31 -7.58 1.11
C LEU A 34 10.43 -6.75 0.47
N ASP A 35 10.77 -5.61 1.06
CA ASP A 35 11.83 -4.71 0.56
C ASP A 35 13.20 -5.40 0.64
N ILE A 36 13.50 -6.11 1.73
CA ILE A 36 14.73 -6.90 1.88
C ILE A 36 14.78 -8.04 0.87
N ALA A 37 13.65 -8.69 0.59
CA ALA A 37 13.56 -9.76 -0.39
C ALA A 37 13.60 -9.24 -1.85
N GLY A 38 13.48 -7.92 -2.07
CA GLY A 38 13.39 -7.33 -3.40
C GLY A 38 12.06 -7.63 -4.12
N ILE A 39 11.00 -7.89 -3.36
CA ILE A 39 9.70 -8.32 -3.88
C ILE A 39 8.72 -7.16 -3.82
N LEU A 40 8.29 -6.71 -4.99
CA LEU A 40 7.40 -5.54 -5.11
C LEU A 40 5.94 -5.94 -4.84
N THR A 41 5.55 -7.12 -5.34
CA THR A 41 4.18 -7.62 -5.28
C THR A 41 3.94 -8.42 -3.99
N ALA A 42 3.15 -7.85 -3.08
CA ALA A 42 2.66 -8.56 -1.90
C ALA A 42 1.86 -9.80 -2.34
N GLY A 43 2.35 -10.99 -1.97
CA GLY A 43 1.79 -12.28 -2.41
C GLY A 43 2.71 -13.12 -3.30
N GLU A 44 3.71 -12.51 -3.95
CA GLU A 44 4.72 -13.25 -4.75
C GLU A 44 5.93 -13.70 -3.92
N GLU A 45 5.95 -13.37 -2.62
CA GLU A 45 7.05 -13.67 -1.69
C GLU A 45 7.23 -15.14 -1.30
N GLY A 46 6.32 -16.01 -1.74
CA GLY A 46 6.31 -17.42 -1.38
C GLY A 46 6.33 -17.63 0.14
N THR A 47 7.43 -18.18 0.66
CA THR A 47 7.60 -18.51 2.08
C THR A 47 8.44 -17.51 2.86
N ALA A 48 9.16 -16.59 2.20
CA ALA A 48 10.15 -15.71 2.81
C ALA A 48 9.56 -14.81 3.91
N CYS A 49 8.37 -14.25 3.66
CA CYS A 49 7.69 -13.34 4.57
C CYS A 49 6.35 -13.90 5.10
N SER A 50 6.17 -15.23 5.06
CA SER A 50 4.92 -15.91 5.44
C SER A 50 4.47 -15.62 6.88
N LYS A 51 5.42 -15.48 7.82
CA LYS A 51 5.14 -15.19 9.23
C LYS A 51 4.59 -13.76 9.43
N SER A 52 5.23 -12.76 8.84
CA SER A 52 4.77 -11.36 8.90
C SER A 52 3.47 -11.18 8.11
N LYS A 53 3.32 -11.86 6.97
CA LYS A 53 2.07 -11.92 6.20
C LYS A 53 0.89 -12.39 7.04
N SER A 54 1.06 -13.51 7.76
CA SER A 54 -0.01 -14.04 8.61
C SER A 54 -0.41 -13.08 9.73
N GLN A 55 0.56 -12.38 10.32
CA GLN A 55 0.27 -11.35 11.33
C GLN A 55 -0.44 -10.15 10.72
N TYR A 56 -0.03 -9.71 9.54
CA TYR A 56 -0.64 -8.62 8.81
C TYR A 56 -2.09 -8.93 8.43
N GLU A 57 -2.38 -10.14 7.94
CA GLU A 57 -3.72 -10.62 7.62
C GLU A 57 -4.64 -10.79 8.84
N LYS A 58 -4.07 -11.10 10.01
CA LYS A 58 -4.82 -11.23 11.27
C LYS A 58 -5.12 -9.89 11.93
N ASN A 59 -4.16 -8.98 11.92
CA ASN A 59 -4.25 -7.71 12.63
C ASN A 59 -4.89 -6.60 11.78
N CYS A 60 -4.88 -6.74 10.46
CA CYS A 60 -5.43 -5.75 9.55
C CYS A 60 -6.68 -6.25 8.81
N ALA A 61 -7.61 -5.34 8.54
CA ALA A 61 -8.78 -5.64 7.73
C ALA A 61 -8.38 -5.92 6.27
N LYS A 62 -9.01 -6.93 5.64
CA LYS A 62 -8.73 -7.31 4.25
C LYS A 62 -8.81 -6.12 3.26
N SER A 63 -9.76 -5.22 3.45
CA SER A 63 -9.91 -4.02 2.61
C SER A 63 -8.70 -3.06 2.71
N TRP A 64 -8.07 -2.98 3.88
CA TRP A 64 -6.85 -2.18 4.06
C TRP A 64 -5.65 -2.88 3.42
N ILE A 65 -5.57 -4.19 3.56
CA ILE A 65 -4.51 -5.02 2.94
C ILE A 65 -4.54 -4.85 1.43
N ASP A 66 -5.69 -5.02 0.80
CA ASP A 66 -5.87 -4.86 -0.64
C ASP A 66 -5.47 -3.45 -1.09
N TYR A 67 -5.85 -2.43 -0.33
CA TYR A 67 -5.50 -1.04 -0.63
C TYR A 67 -3.99 -0.80 -0.57
N PHE A 68 -3.32 -1.26 0.49
CA PHE A 68 -1.87 -1.08 0.64
C PHE A 68 -1.08 -1.86 -0.41
N ASN A 69 -1.51 -3.08 -0.74
CA ASN A 69 -0.87 -3.90 -1.76
C ASN A 69 -0.97 -3.23 -3.14
N LYS A 70 -2.15 -2.72 -3.50
CA LYS A 70 -2.33 -1.92 -4.73
C LYS A 70 -1.46 -0.68 -4.73
N ARG A 71 -1.34 0.01 -3.59
CA ARG A 71 -0.54 1.23 -3.47
C ARG A 71 0.95 0.99 -3.71
N ARG A 72 1.50 -0.16 -3.27
CA ARG A 72 2.90 -0.54 -3.59
C ARG A 72 3.11 -0.70 -5.09
N VAL A 73 2.22 -1.43 -5.77
CA VAL A 73 2.31 -1.64 -7.23
C VAL A 73 2.20 -0.31 -8.00
N LEU A 74 1.25 0.55 -7.60
CA LEU A 74 1.08 1.87 -8.23
C LEU A 74 2.29 2.78 -8.01
N ALA A 75 2.93 2.73 -6.83
CA ALA A 75 4.12 3.53 -6.56
C ALA A 75 5.27 3.17 -7.52
N GLU A 76 5.45 1.89 -7.84
CA GLU A 76 6.44 1.45 -8.83
C GLU A 76 6.07 1.88 -10.25
N GLN A 77 4.82 1.69 -10.67
CA GLN A 77 4.35 2.17 -11.97
C GLN A 77 4.56 3.68 -12.13
N GLN A 78 4.33 4.45 -11.06
CA GLN A 78 4.54 5.88 -11.07
C GLN A 78 6.03 6.26 -11.19
N LYS A 79 6.94 5.53 -10.52
CA LYS A 79 8.38 5.73 -10.68
C LYS A 79 8.82 5.50 -12.12
N ASP A 80 8.32 4.44 -12.76
CA ASP A 80 8.63 4.13 -14.16
C ASP A 80 8.17 5.23 -15.12
N MET A 81 6.95 5.73 -14.94
CA MET A 81 6.41 6.83 -15.76
C MET A 81 7.21 8.13 -15.58
N LEU A 82 7.61 8.46 -14.34
CA LEU A 82 8.43 9.64 -14.07
C LEU A 82 9.82 9.49 -14.67
N ALA A 83 10.43 8.31 -14.59
CA ALA A 83 11.72 8.03 -15.22
C ALA A 83 11.64 8.22 -16.74
N GLN A 84 10.60 7.69 -17.39
CA GLN A 84 10.37 7.89 -18.83
C GLN A 84 10.16 9.36 -19.18
N SER A 85 9.41 10.10 -18.37
CA SER A 85 9.15 11.54 -18.59
C SER A 85 10.44 12.36 -18.47
N GLN A 86 11.32 12.03 -17.52
CA GLN A 86 12.62 12.69 -17.38
C GLN A 86 13.55 12.37 -18.56
N VAL A 87 13.56 11.14 -19.04
CA VAL A 87 14.35 10.75 -20.24
C VAL A 87 13.86 11.52 -21.47
N GLN A 88 12.56 11.63 -21.69
CA GLN A 88 12.01 12.41 -22.80
C GLN A 88 12.32 13.91 -22.66
N ALA A 89 12.17 14.48 -21.46
CA ALA A 89 12.50 15.89 -21.23
C ALA A 89 14.00 16.20 -21.43
N GLN A 90 14.89 15.26 -21.11
CA GLN A 90 16.33 15.40 -21.38
C GLN A 90 16.65 15.27 -22.86
N ALA A 91 15.97 14.38 -23.59
CA ALA A 91 16.15 14.20 -25.04
C ALA A 91 15.68 15.42 -25.86
N VAL A 92 14.73 16.20 -25.35
CA VAL A 92 14.18 17.39 -26.03
C VAL A 92 14.99 18.66 -25.73
N LYS A 93 15.97 18.64 -24.82
CA LYS A 93 16.84 19.81 -24.61
C LYS A 93 17.63 20.09 -25.89
N PRO A 94 17.36 21.20 -26.60
CA PRO A 94 18.09 21.50 -27.82
C PRO A 94 19.56 21.68 -27.46
N LYS A 95 20.43 21.05 -28.25
CA LYS A 95 21.88 21.23 -28.19
C LYS A 95 22.14 22.72 -28.33
N ALA A 96 22.54 23.39 -27.25
CA ALA A 96 22.93 24.79 -27.30
C ALA A 96 24.09 24.92 -28.31
N ILE A 97 23.83 25.64 -29.39
CA ILE A 97 24.81 26.04 -30.41
C ILE A 97 25.53 27.28 -29.89
#